data_AF-A0AA88GR78-F1
#
_entry.id   AF-A0AA88GR78-F1
#
_cell.length_a   1.000
_cell.length_b   1.000
_cell.length_c   1.000
_cell.angle_alpha   90.00
_cell.angle_beta   90.00
_cell.angle_gamma   90.00
#
_symmetry.space_group_name_H-M   'P 1'
#
loop_
_entity.id
_entity.type
_entity.pdbx_description
1 polymer ?
#
loop_
_entity_poly.entity_id
_entity_poly.type
_entity_poly.pdbx_seq_one_letter_code
_entity_poly.pdbx_strand_id
1 'polypeptide(L)'
;MSSPMTLHSDDWEYKCEGLGNVILSHVESSGHTTSKLRGKVLRVRKCPRELLTSSSNSHKTYEDELNSTYSRLEGVSSREEYLKIYVKDVIGKLLNECHEKGQELVDPGETISVSREFLQEIKEKINPLRSEQMLNYKLDFDIYADSAMLMRDFTFNRNHETSSQQDTTCDYTFCVEIKPKWGMICSSEFISSQNKPIKYETCRYCMQQFTKLKQGLILNTSAFCPTNLFSSREERVKKGLYDLIDNPQNNMRLYIDGKLEWFDDNRVVVPSRNFREELNQILKKHRVENMEEFVQCICYCLIHSNIMETLQRLHRLDRFDIEFIYPHVYSVLKNKYGSDEKIQELLFNFNNEMNEWMDLLKQELKNESTNNGCIEFECSCSGFSSNNGKHSEPPISIYSRVRPQLRTLDDLIEACRTDEKFCWHILRMYLIAHCLKDCSVMISFNLKHVGSSDEEIAYDIGLVDLDPKIAAKIPSYYEMDQEIIRCYMKEKGIQ
;
A
#
# COMPACT_ATOMS: atom_id res chain seq x y z
N MET A 1 7.63 25.67 -25.82
CA MET A 1 8.44 24.51 -25.41
C MET A 1 9.21 24.94 -24.17
N SER A 2 8.82 24.48 -22.99
CA SER A 2 9.61 24.66 -21.78
C SER A 2 10.91 23.86 -21.93
N SER A 3 12.06 24.46 -21.61
CA SER A 3 13.33 23.74 -21.56
C SER A 3 13.19 22.50 -20.65
N PRO A 4 13.79 21.35 -21.02
CA PRO A 4 13.78 20.17 -20.17
C PRO A 4 14.38 20.52 -18.81
N MET A 5 13.74 20.03 -17.75
CA MET A 5 14.16 20.25 -16.38
C MET A 5 15.50 19.56 -16.15
N THR A 6 16.56 20.34 -15.93
CA THR A 6 17.87 19.79 -15.57
C THR A 6 17.89 19.45 -14.09
N LEU A 7 18.20 18.19 -13.76
CA LEU A 7 18.37 17.73 -12.38
C LEU A 7 19.87 17.73 -12.03
N HIS A 8 20.21 18.22 -10.84
CA HIS A 8 21.56 18.14 -10.29
C HIS A 8 21.57 17.14 -9.13
N SER A 9 22.57 16.25 -9.09
CA SER A 9 22.66 15.18 -8.08
C SER A 9 22.81 15.71 -6.64
N ASP A 10 23.38 16.90 -6.48
CA ASP A 10 23.52 17.58 -5.18
C ASP A 10 22.17 17.94 -4.54
N ASP A 11 21.14 18.21 -5.35
CA ASP A 11 19.80 18.57 -4.90
C ASP A 11 18.95 17.37 -4.44
N TRP A 12 19.50 16.16 -4.42
CA TRP A 12 18.79 14.93 -4.06
C TRP A 12 19.54 14.10 -3.02
N GLU A 13 18.83 13.65 -2.00
CA GLU A 13 19.36 12.79 -0.94
C GLU A 13 18.61 11.46 -0.85
N TYR A 14 19.31 10.41 -0.45
CA TYR A 14 18.69 9.10 -0.21
C TYR A 14 17.64 9.19 0.90
N LYS A 15 16.38 8.82 0.59
CA LYS A 15 15.29 8.79 1.59
C LYS A 15 15.06 7.36 2.10
N CYS A 16 14.73 6.46 1.18
CA CYS A 16 14.47 5.05 1.48
C CYS A 16 14.45 4.21 0.20
N GLU A 17 14.38 2.89 0.34
CA GLU A 17 14.20 1.99 -0.80
C GLU A 17 13.33 0.78 -0.46
N GLY A 18 12.61 0.29 -1.47
CA GLY A 18 11.90 -0.99 -1.45
C GLY A 18 12.58 -2.00 -2.36
N LEU A 19 11.97 -3.17 -2.57
CA LEU A 19 12.57 -4.22 -3.42
C LEU A 19 12.71 -3.79 -4.89
N GLY A 20 11.84 -2.90 -5.39
CA GLY A 20 11.79 -2.52 -6.80
C GLY A 20 12.14 -1.06 -7.12
N ASN A 21 12.25 -0.17 -6.12
CA ASN A 21 12.48 1.26 -6.36
C ASN A 21 13.33 1.88 -5.24
N VAL A 22 14.02 2.97 -5.58
CA VAL A 22 14.71 3.87 -4.64
C VAL A 22 13.98 5.22 -4.65
N ILE A 23 13.83 5.81 -3.47
CA ILE A 23 13.21 7.12 -3.27
C ILE A 23 14.27 8.12 -2.81
N LEU A 24 14.33 9.26 -3.47
CA LEU A 24 15.24 10.36 -3.17
C LEU A 24 14.42 11.58 -2.75
N SER A 25 14.80 12.26 -1.68
CA SER A 25 14.17 13.53 -1.27
C SER A 25 14.88 14.68 -1.97
N HIS A 26 14.13 15.66 -2.47
CA HIS A 26 14.73 16.92 -2.90
C HIS A 26 15.18 17.74 -1.69
N VAL A 27 16.40 18.27 -1.74
CA VAL A 27 16.95 19.19 -0.75
C VAL A 27 17.22 20.55 -1.39
N GLU A 28 16.90 21.63 -0.69
CA GLU A 28 17.25 22.97 -1.18
C GLU A 28 18.72 23.27 -0.87
N SER A 29 19.55 23.27 -1.91
CA SER A 29 20.89 23.84 -1.84
C SER A 29 20.80 25.33 -1.52
N SER A 30 21.44 25.76 -0.42
CA SER A 30 21.40 27.14 0.07
C SER A 30 21.92 28.13 -1.00
N GLY A 31 21.02 28.77 -1.74
CA GLY A 31 21.41 29.83 -2.68
C GLY A 31 20.42 30.26 -3.77
N HIS A 32 19.33 29.54 -4.05
CA HIS A 32 18.41 29.94 -5.12
C HIS A 32 16.93 29.85 -4.72
N THR A 33 16.14 30.77 -5.29
CA THR A 33 14.66 30.87 -5.27
C THR A 33 13.95 29.53 -5.05
N THR A 34 12.93 29.52 -4.16
CA THR A 34 12.06 28.38 -3.85
C THR A 34 11.83 27.49 -5.08
N SER A 35 12.52 26.36 -5.10
CA SER A 35 12.47 25.43 -6.23
C SER A 35 11.06 24.85 -6.33
N LYS A 36 10.53 24.67 -7.55
CA LYS A 36 9.28 23.93 -7.78
C LYS A 36 9.34 22.48 -7.26
N LEU A 37 10.55 22.01 -6.91
CA LEU A 37 10.82 20.69 -6.35
C LEU A 37 10.73 20.64 -4.81
N ARG A 38 10.53 21.76 -4.11
CA ARG A 38 10.38 21.72 -2.66
C ARG A 38 9.22 20.79 -2.26
N GLY A 39 9.48 19.90 -1.31
CA GLY A 39 8.49 18.90 -0.87
C GLY A 39 8.19 17.84 -1.93
N LYS A 40 9.14 17.54 -2.83
CA LYS A 40 9.06 16.46 -3.80
C LYS A 40 10.07 15.36 -3.52
N VAL A 41 9.72 14.15 -3.93
CA VAL A 41 10.59 12.98 -3.97
C VAL A 41 10.72 12.47 -5.41
N LEU A 42 11.87 11.92 -5.73
CA LEU A 42 12.13 11.25 -7.00
C LEU A 42 12.14 9.74 -6.77
N ARG A 43 11.26 9.04 -7.48
CA ARG A 43 11.17 7.59 -7.47
C ARG A 43 11.85 7.03 -8.71
N VAL A 44 12.94 6.31 -8.49
CA VAL A 44 13.73 5.66 -9.54
C VAL A 44 13.60 4.15 -9.41
N ARG A 45 13.37 3.46 -10.52
CA ARG A 45 13.23 2.00 -10.55
C ARG A 45 14.58 1.29 -10.32
N LYS A 46 14.50 0.00 -10.00
CA LYS A 46 15.64 -0.91 -9.95
C LYS A 46 15.60 -1.90 -11.12
N CYS A 47 16.76 -2.37 -11.57
CA CYS A 47 16.90 -3.38 -12.61
C CYS A 47 17.76 -4.56 -12.13
N PRO A 48 17.69 -5.74 -12.79
CA PRO A 48 18.59 -6.86 -12.50
C PRO A 48 20.07 -6.46 -12.54
N ARG A 49 20.84 -6.88 -11.52
CA ARG A 49 22.25 -6.49 -11.36
C ARG A 49 23.12 -6.83 -12.55
N GLU A 50 22.89 -8.00 -13.13
CA GLU A 50 23.58 -8.51 -14.31
C GLU A 50 23.48 -7.54 -15.51
N LEU A 51 22.40 -6.75 -15.61
CA LEU A 51 22.28 -5.76 -16.65
C LEU A 51 23.30 -4.64 -16.45
N LEU A 52 23.58 -4.19 -15.22
CA LEU A 52 24.47 -3.05 -14.97
C LEU A 52 25.89 -3.22 -15.52
N THR A 53 26.34 -4.46 -15.67
CA THR A 53 27.65 -4.83 -16.24
C THR A 53 27.60 -5.30 -17.69
N SER A 54 26.41 -5.35 -18.30
CA SER A 54 26.18 -5.92 -19.63
C SER A 54 26.25 -4.86 -20.75
N SER A 55 26.14 -5.31 -22.00
CA SER A 55 26.17 -4.44 -23.18
C SER A 55 24.93 -3.52 -23.29
N SER A 56 25.02 -2.43 -24.05
CA SER A 56 23.87 -1.56 -24.34
C SER A 56 22.69 -2.31 -24.97
N ASN A 57 22.94 -3.37 -25.74
CA ASN A 57 21.87 -4.15 -26.39
C ASN A 57 21.00 -4.92 -25.38
N SER A 58 21.58 -5.47 -24.31
CA SER A 58 20.80 -6.19 -23.27
C SER A 58 19.91 -5.25 -22.47
N HIS A 59 20.33 -3.99 -22.27
CA HIS A 59 19.47 -2.99 -21.64
C HIS A 59 18.27 -2.64 -22.51
N LYS A 60 18.49 -2.49 -23.82
CA LYS A 60 17.40 -2.23 -24.75
C LYS A 60 16.38 -3.38 -24.77
N THR A 61 16.86 -4.63 -24.78
CA THR A 61 15.97 -5.79 -24.67
C THR A 61 15.18 -5.82 -23.36
N TYR A 62 15.83 -5.50 -22.24
CA TYR A 62 15.13 -5.40 -20.95
C TYR A 62 14.09 -4.28 -20.94
N GLU A 63 14.40 -3.13 -21.52
CA GLU A 63 13.45 -2.02 -21.66
C GLU A 63 12.26 -2.43 -22.53
N ASP A 64 12.52 -3.09 -23.66
CA ASP A 64 11.49 -3.60 -24.55
C ASP A 64 10.61 -4.66 -23.86
N GLU A 65 11.18 -5.55 -23.04
CA GLU A 65 10.44 -6.53 -22.24
C GLU A 65 9.58 -5.87 -21.15
N LEU A 66 10.14 -4.91 -20.41
CA LEU A 66 9.46 -4.12 -19.40
C LEU A 66 8.27 -3.37 -20.02
N ASN A 67 8.52 -2.70 -21.14
CA ASN A 67 7.53 -1.99 -21.93
C ASN A 67 6.51 -2.96 -22.56
N SER A 68 6.91 -4.16 -22.95
CA SER A 68 5.94 -5.16 -23.42
C SER A 68 4.93 -5.59 -22.35
N THR A 69 5.32 -5.50 -21.07
CA THR A 69 4.47 -5.81 -19.91
C THR A 69 3.51 -4.67 -19.55
N TYR A 70 3.91 -3.40 -19.77
CA TYR A 70 3.19 -2.22 -19.26
C TYR A 70 2.73 -1.22 -20.35
N SER A 71 3.30 -1.21 -21.55
CA SER A 71 3.23 -0.09 -22.49
C SER A 71 2.76 -0.45 -23.92
N ARG A 72 1.92 -1.48 -24.10
CA ARG A 72 1.30 -1.77 -25.41
C ARG A 72 0.07 -0.91 -25.73
N LEU A 73 -0.28 0.02 -24.85
CA LEU A 73 -1.43 0.90 -25.00
C LEU A 73 -1.03 2.14 -25.78
N GLU A 74 -1.89 2.53 -26.73
CA GLU A 74 -1.69 3.74 -27.54
C GLU A 74 -1.54 4.97 -26.63
N GLY A 75 -0.41 5.67 -26.73
CA GLY A 75 -0.09 6.84 -25.90
C GLY A 75 0.67 6.56 -24.60
N VAL A 76 0.97 5.30 -24.25
CA VAL A 76 1.81 4.94 -23.10
C VAL A 76 3.23 4.64 -23.57
N SER A 77 4.19 5.50 -23.22
CA SER A 77 5.57 5.41 -23.73
C SER A 77 6.57 4.73 -22.79
N SER A 78 6.22 4.52 -21.52
CA SER A 78 7.09 3.88 -20.53
C SER A 78 6.30 3.21 -19.41
N ARG A 79 6.98 2.37 -18.62
CA ARG A 79 6.44 1.83 -17.36
C ARG A 79 5.98 2.94 -16.42
N GLU A 80 6.77 3.98 -16.24
CA GLU A 80 6.48 5.08 -15.32
C GLU A 80 5.20 5.83 -15.73
N GLU A 81 4.97 6.00 -17.04
CA GLU A 81 3.73 6.58 -17.57
C GLU A 81 2.52 5.66 -17.31
N TYR A 82 2.68 4.35 -17.49
CA TYR A 82 1.65 3.37 -17.14
C TYR A 82 1.27 3.44 -15.66
N LEU A 83 2.27 3.50 -14.76
CA LEU A 83 2.04 3.61 -13.32
C LEU A 83 1.31 4.90 -12.96
N LYS A 84 1.68 6.02 -13.57
CA LYS A 84 0.98 7.31 -13.41
C LYS A 84 -0.49 7.19 -13.81
N ILE A 85 -0.78 6.63 -14.98
CA ILE A 85 -2.16 6.44 -15.46
C ILE A 85 -2.92 5.50 -14.53
N TYR A 86 -2.33 4.39 -14.09
CA TYR A 86 -2.98 3.48 -13.16
C TYR A 86 -3.37 4.17 -11.84
N VAL A 87 -2.44 4.89 -11.21
CA VAL A 87 -2.72 5.59 -9.95
C VAL A 87 -3.74 6.70 -10.16
N LYS A 88 -3.64 7.49 -11.23
CA LYS A 88 -4.56 8.60 -11.52
C LYS A 88 -5.96 8.13 -11.92
N ASP A 89 -6.02 7.31 -12.96
CA ASP A 89 -7.26 7.00 -13.68
C ASP A 89 -7.97 5.75 -13.17
N VAL A 90 -7.30 4.89 -12.39
CA VAL A 90 -7.92 3.74 -11.72
C VAL A 90 -8.06 4.00 -10.23
N ILE A 91 -6.94 4.06 -9.49
CA ILE A 91 -6.98 4.15 -8.02
C ILE A 91 -7.59 5.46 -7.55
N GLY A 92 -7.14 6.60 -8.08
CA GLY A 92 -7.64 7.93 -7.72
C GLY A 92 -9.13 8.08 -8.02
N LYS A 93 -9.61 7.59 -9.17
CA LYS A 93 -11.04 7.63 -9.51
C LYS A 93 -11.88 6.76 -8.57
N LEU A 94 -11.41 5.59 -8.15
CA LEU A 94 -12.14 4.72 -7.22
C LEU A 94 -12.13 5.27 -5.79
N LEU A 95 -11.02 5.87 -5.35
CA LEU A 95 -10.93 6.58 -4.07
C LEU A 95 -11.93 7.73 -4.01
N ASN A 96 -12.06 8.50 -5.09
CA ASN A 96 -13.02 9.62 -5.18
C ASN A 96 -14.49 9.19 -5.10
N GLU A 97 -14.83 7.93 -5.35
CA GLU A 97 -16.19 7.40 -5.12
C GLU A 97 -16.39 6.96 -3.65
N CYS A 98 -15.30 6.71 -2.92
CA CYS A 98 -15.32 6.16 -1.56
C CYS A 98 -14.99 7.17 -0.47
N HIS A 99 -14.42 8.31 -0.83
CA HIS A 99 -13.86 9.28 0.09
C HIS A 99 -14.50 10.65 -0.10
N GLU A 100 -14.39 11.51 0.91
CA GLU A 100 -14.91 12.86 0.85
C GLU A 100 -14.26 13.67 -0.28
N LYS A 101 -15.09 14.43 -1.01
CA LYS A 101 -14.62 15.22 -2.14
C LYS A 101 -13.67 16.32 -1.66
N GLY A 102 -12.54 16.46 -2.35
CA GLY A 102 -11.59 17.55 -2.12
C GLY A 102 -10.30 17.15 -1.38
N GLN A 103 -10.19 15.92 -0.87
CA GLN A 103 -8.93 15.41 -0.32
C GLN A 103 -8.12 14.66 -1.40
N GLU A 104 -6.91 15.15 -1.68
CA GLU A 104 -5.96 14.51 -2.60
C GLU A 104 -5.19 13.38 -1.88
N LEU A 105 -5.85 12.23 -1.70
CA LEU A 105 -5.26 11.07 -1.03
C LEU A 105 -4.10 10.43 -1.80
N VAL A 106 -3.97 10.68 -3.08
CA VAL A 106 -2.93 10.08 -3.93
C VAL A 106 -2.24 11.14 -4.76
N ASP A 107 -0.92 11.01 -4.90
CA ASP A 107 -0.18 11.72 -5.93
C ASP A 107 0.23 10.71 -7.01
N PRO A 108 -0.34 10.78 -8.23
CA PRO A 108 0.08 9.90 -9.33
C PRO A 108 1.51 10.15 -9.80
N GLY A 109 2.09 11.30 -9.44
CA GLY A 109 3.40 11.73 -9.88
C GLY A 109 3.42 12.26 -11.31
N GLU A 110 4.56 12.82 -11.68
CA GLU A 110 4.87 13.24 -13.04
C GLU A 110 6.05 12.43 -13.57
N THR A 111 5.94 11.94 -14.80
CA THR A 111 7.06 11.26 -15.48
C THR A 111 8.04 12.32 -15.96
N ILE A 112 9.28 12.28 -15.47
CA ILE A 112 10.35 13.20 -15.88
C ILE A 112 11.48 12.43 -16.53
N SER A 113 12.14 13.03 -17.52
CA SER A 113 13.34 12.45 -18.13
C SER A 113 14.54 12.63 -17.21
N VAL A 114 15.38 11.60 -17.14
CA VAL A 114 16.62 11.59 -16.35
C VAL A 114 17.80 11.20 -17.23
N SER A 115 18.97 11.80 -17.01
CA SER A 115 20.18 11.45 -17.75
C SER A 115 20.95 10.32 -17.06
N ARG A 116 21.72 9.57 -17.84
CA ARG A 116 22.58 8.52 -17.32
C ARG A 116 23.63 9.07 -16.36
N GLU A 117 24.19 10.24 -16.69
CA GLU A 117 25.20 10.92 -15.88
C GLU A 117 24.64 11.24 -14.49
N PHE A 118 23.43 11.82 -14.42
CA PHE A 118 22.74 12.09 -13.17
C PHE A 118 22.52 10.81 -12.34
N LEU A 119 22.03 9.74 -12.97
CA LEU A 119 21.78 8.48 -12.27
C LEU A 119 23.06 7.79 -11.77
N GLN A 120 24.18 7.93 -12.50
CA GLN A 120 25.48 7.42 -12.07
C GLN A 120 25.98 8.17 -10.83
N GLU A 121 25.94 9.50 -10.84
CA GLU A 121 26.31 10.33 -9.69
C GLU A 121 25.46 10.00 -8.46
N ILE A 122 24.14 9.87 -8.64
CA ILE A 122 23.24 9.46 -7.56
C ILE A 122 23.60 8.08 -7.03
N LYS A 123 23.86 7.09 -7.90
CA LYS A 123 24.22 5.73 -7.47
C LYS A 123 25.46 5.74 -6.58
N GLU A 124 26.49 6.48 -6.96
CA GLU A 124 27.72 6.65 -6.17
C GLU A 124 27.42 7.30 -4.82
N LYS A 125 26.61 8.36 -4.81
CA LYS A 125 26.19 9.08 -3.59
C LYS A 125 25.40 8.21 -2.62
N ILE A 126 24.47 7.38 -3.12
CA ILE A 126 23.56 6.62 -2.25
C ILE A 126 24.15 5.28 -1.78
N ASN A 127 25.04 4.63 -2.54
CA ASN A 127 25.53 3.29 -2.21
C ASN A 127 26.08 3.14 -0.77
N PRO A 128 26.86 4.10 -0.22
CA PRO A 128 27.32 4.03 1.16
C PRO A 128 26.21 4.08 2.23
N LEU A 129 25.03 4.60 1.86
CA LEU A 129 23.89 4.80 2.76
C LEU A 129 22.91 3.61 2.75
N ARG A 130 23.04 2.71 1.77
CA ARG A 130 22.13 1.59 1.57
C ARG A 130 22.50 0.42 2.47
N SER A 131 21.50 -0.34 2.91
CA SER A 131 21.74 -1.52 3.75
C SER A 131 22.45 -2.63 2.98
N GLU A 132 23.21 -3.47 3.68
CA GLU A 132 23.89 -4.63 3.09
C GLU A 132 22.90 -5.56 2.37
N GLN A 133 21.71 -5.76 2.93
CA GLN A 133 20.65 -6.54 2.30
C GLN A 133 20.27 -5.97 0.92
N MET A 134 20.12 -4.65 0.80
CA MET A 134 19.76 -4.00 -0.46
C MET A 134 20.92 -3.97 -1.45
N LEU A 135 22.16 -3.83 -0.95
CA LEU A 135 23.38 -3.94 -1.74
C LEU A 135 23.62 -5.36 -2.28
N ASN A 136 23.06 -6.39 -1.64
CA ASN A 136 23.18 -7.79 -2.07
C ASN A 136 21.90 -8.35 -2.73
N TYR A 137 20.83 -7.55 -2.84
CA TYR A 137 19.59 -7.97 -3.47
C TYR A 137 19.73 -8.12 -4.99
N LYS A 138 18.93 -8.99 -5.60
CA LYS A 138 18.98 -9.29 -7.05
C LYS A 138 18.71 -8.09 -7.97
N LEU A 139 17.98 -7.08 -7.49
CA LEU A 139 17.73 -5.82 -8.21
C LEU A 139 18.54 -4.68 -7.59
N ASP A 140 19.04 -3.78 -8.43
CA ASP A 140 19.85 -2.64 -8.03
C ASP A 140 19.44 -1.35 -8.77
N PHE A 141 19.90 -0.19 -8.29
CA PHE A 141 19.57 1.12 -8.86
C PHE A 141 19.89 1.18 -10.36
N ASP A 142 18.85 1.43 -11.16
CA ASP A 142 18.91 1.38 -12.62
C ASP A 142 19.50 2.68 -13.19
N ILE A 143 20.78 2.65 -13.56
CA ILE A 143 21.47 3.80 -14.16
C ILE A 143 21.14 4.00 -15.65
N TYR A 144 20.38 3.08 -16.25
CA TYR A 144 19.99 3.12 -17.66
C TYR A 144 18.53 3.52 -17.85
N ALA A 145 17.81 3.82 -16.76
CA ALA A 145 16.47 4.38 -16.85
C ALA A 145 16.50 5.73 -17.59
N ASP A 146 15.56 5.92 -18.51
CA ASP A 146 15.38 7.17 -19.26
C ASP A 146 14.41 8.15 -18.59
N SER A 147 13.66 7.64 -17.61
CA SER A 147 12.61 8.34 -16.90
C SER A 147 12.52 7.91 -15.43
N ALA A 148 11.97 8.82 -14.62
CA ALA A 148 11.68 8.62 -13.21
C ALA A 148 10.34 9.28 -12.86
N MET A 149 9.76 8.96 -11.70
CA MET A 149 8.51 9.59 -11.24
C MET A 149 8.82 10.64 -10.17
N LEU A 150 8.44 11.89 -10.44
CA LEU A 150 8.49 12.99 -9.48
C LEU A 150 7.16 13.07 -8.73
N MET A 151 7.20 12.86 -7.41
CA MET A 151 6.01 12.76 -6.56
C MET A 151 6.09 13.74 -5.40
N ARG A 152 4.96 14.04 -4.76
CA ARG A 152 4.87 14.71 -3.46
C ARG A 152 5.60 13.89 -2.41
N ASP A 153 6.35 14.59 -1.58
CA ASP A 153 6.82 14.03 -0.32
C ASP A 153 5.74 14.16 0.75
N PHE A 154 5.06 13.06 1.03
CA PHE A 154 4.01 13.00 2.05
C PHE A 154 4.55 13.13 3.48
N THR A 155 5.88 13.14 3.69
CA THR A 155 6.44 13.34 5.03
C THR A 155 6.42 14.78 5.52
N PHE A 156 5.89 15.70 4.71
CA PHE A 156 5.67 17.10 5.06
C PHE A 156 4.18 17.41 5.10
N ASN A 157 3.76 18.21 6.08
CA ASN A 157 2.38 18.63 6.24
C ASN A 157 2.09 19.87 5.37
N ARG A 158 1.25 19.72 4.35
CA ARG A 158 0.85 20.85 3.48
C ARG A 158 -0.13 21.81 4.15
N ASN A 159 -0.86 21.35 5.16
CA ASN A 159 -1.87 22.13 5.86
C ASN A 159 -1.27 22.97 7.00
N HIS A 160 0.05 22.86 7.22
CA HIS A 160 0.76 23.68 8.17
C HIS A 160 1.11 25.05 7.56
N GLU A 161 0.30 26.06 7.85
CA GLU A 161 0.64 27.45 7.55
C GLU A 161 1.78 27.89 8.47
N THR A 162 2.99 28.09 7.94
CA THR A 162 4.02 28.83 8.67
C THR A 162 3.54 30.27 8.83
N SER A 163 2.95 30.58 9.97
CA SER A 163 2.56 31.95 10.30
C SER A 163 3.81 32.82 10.17
N SER A 164 3.72 33.87 9.36
CA SER A 164 4.80 34.84 9.09
C SER A 164 5.11 35.75 10.29
N GLN A 165 4.79 35.31 11.51
CA GLN A 165 5.08 36.01 12.75
C GLN A 165 5.96 35.11 13.61
N GLN A 166 7.22 35.53 13.74
CA GLN A 166 8.20 35.38 14.82
C GLN A 166 7.92 34.51 16.07
N ASP A 167 7.18 33.40 16.00
CA ASP A 167 7.21 32.39 17.04
C ASP A 167 8.41 31.48 16.84
N THR A 168 9.37 31.64 17.74
CA THR A 168 10.67 30.93 17.78
C THR A 168 10.56 29.44 18.13
N THR A 169 9.37 28.85 18.13
CA THR A 169 9.18 27.41 18.34
C THR A 169 9.19 26.70 16.99
N CYS A 170 10.28 25.99 16.69
CA CYS A 170 10.35 25.10 15.53
C CYS A 170 9.36 23.95 15.76
N ASP A 171 8.18 24.02 15.14
CA ASP A 171 7.22 22.94 15.16
C ASP A 171 7.72 21.81 14.24
N TYR A 172 8.12 20.69 14.83
CA TYR A 172 8.51 19.50 14.08
C TYR A 172 7.32 18.95 13.30
N THR A 173 7.55 18.52 12.06
CA THR A 173 6.58 17.75 11.30
C THR A 173 6.80 16.27 11.56
N PHE A 174 5.84 15.62 12.21
CA PHE A 174 5.82 14.19 12.40
C PHE A 174 5.06 13.56 11.24
N CYS A 175 5.62 12.52 10.62
CA CYS A 175 4.91 11.71 9.66
C CYS A 175 4.96 10.24 10.07
N VAL A 176 3.80 9.63 10.25
CA VAL A 176 3.66 8.20 10.53
C VAL A 176 3.25 7.48 9.25
N GLU A 177 4.08 6.53 8.82
CA GLU A 177 3.73 5.57 7.77
C GLU A 177 3.14 4.32 8.43
N ILE A 178 1.91 3.95 8.09
CA ILE A 178 1.24 2.72 8.56
C ILE A 178 0.93 1.85 7.35
N LYS A 179 1.32 0.56 7.36
CA LYS A 179 0.76 -0.45 6.45
C LYS A 179 -0.36 -1.18 7.17
N PRO A 180 -1.63 -0.78 6.96
CA PRO A 180 -2.74 -1.24 7.78
C PRO A 180 -3.12 -2.70 7.47
N LYS A 181 -2.68 -3.23 6.31
CA LYS A 181 -3.00 -4.57 5.80
C LYS A 181 -4.51 -4.74 5.60
N TRP A 182 -4.98 -5.98 5.50
CA TRP A 182 -6.39 -6.28 5.26
C TRP A 182 -7.17 -6.31 6.57
N GLY A 183 -8.02 -5.30 6.77
CA GLY A 183 -8.81 -5.05 7.98
C GLY A 183 -10.05 -5.90 8.20
N MET A 184 -10.25 -6.95 7.40
CA MET A 184 -11.50 -7.71 7.37
C MET A 184 -11.25 -9.19 7.64
N ILE A 185 -12.34 -9.89 7.96
CA ILE A 185 -12.40 -11.35 8.01
C ILE A 185 -13.04 -11.84 6.71
N CYS A 186 -12.57 -12.97 6.19
CA CYS A 186 -13.09 -13.51 4.94
C CYS A 186 -14.55 -13.95 5.15
N SER A 187 -15.44 -13.49 4.27
CA SER A 187 -16.84 -13.87 4.23
C SER A 187 -17.23 -14.54 2.90
N SER A 188 -16.23 -14.89 2.07
CA SER A 188 -16.45 -15.47 0.75
C SER A 188 -17.12 -16.83 0.86
N GLU A 189 -18.25 -17.02 0.17
CA GLU A 189 -18.94 -18.31 0.12
C GLU A 189 -18.12 -19.41 -0.58
N PHE A 190 -17.01 -19.04 -1.25
CA PHE A 190 -16.16 -19.90 -2.08
C PHE A 190 -15.00 -20.55 -1.34
N ILE A 191 -14.92 -20.34 -0.03
CA ILE A 191 -13.90 -20.97 0.79
C ILE A 191 -14.21 -22.46 0.95
N SER A 192 -13.21 -23.31 0.70
CA SER A 192 -13.30 -24.75 0.94
C SER A 192 -13.74 -25.06 2.38
N SER A 193 -14.51 -26.14 2.57
CA SER A 193 -15.03 -26.51 3.89
C SER A 193 -13.94 -26.71 4.94
N GLN A 194 -12.73 -27.10 4.52
CA GLN A 194 -11.56 -27.24 5.38
C GLN A 194 -11.02 -25.88 5.87
N ASN A 195 -10.95 -24.88 4.99
CA ASN A 195 -10.37 -23.57 5.33
C ASN A 195 -11.39 -22.64 6.00
N LYS A 196 -12.69 -22.88 5.78
CA LYS A 196 -13.79 -22.01 6.21
C LYS A 196 -13.79 -21.70 7.71
N PRO A 197 -13.66 -22.69 8.64
CA PRO A 197 -13.64 -22.40 10.07
C PRO A 197 -12.56 -21.41 10.50
N ILE A 198 -11.45 -21.36 9.77
CA ILE A 198 -10.28 -20.55 10.13
C ILE A 198 -10.36 -19.17 9.48
N LYS A 199 -10.64 -19.13 8.17
CA LYS A 199 -10.70 -17.86 7.40
C LYS A 199 -11.88 -16.98 7.83
N TYR A 200 -12.91 -17.56 8.45
CA TYR A 200 -14.09 -16.86 8.97
C TYR A 200 -13.92 -16.38 10.43
N GLU A 201 -12.84 -16.75 11.12
CA GLU A 201 -12.61 -16.36 12.52
C GLU A 201 -11.32 -15.58 12.72
N THR A 202 -10.32 -15.79 11.85
CA THR A 202 -8.98 -15.20 12.01
C THR A 202 -8.58 -14.43 10.78
N CYS A 203 -8.11 -13.20 10.97
CA CYS A 203 -7.69 -12.35 9.86
C CYS A 203 -6.38 -12.87 9.22
N ARG A 204 -6.21 -12.54 7.94
CA ARG A 204 -5.07 -12.99 7.12
C ARG A 204 -3.72 -12.60 7.71
N TYR A 205 -3.61 -11.42 8.33
CA TYR A 205 -2.37 -10.94 8.94
C TYR A 205 -1.96 -11.79 10.15
N CYS A 206 -2.88 -12.02 11.10
CA CYS A 206 -2.60 -12.79 12.30
C CYS A 206 -2.20 -14.23 11.97
N MET A 207 -2.85 -14.87 10.98
CA MET A 207 -2.42 -16.18 10.50
C MET A 207 -1.01 -16.14 9.88
N GLN A 208 -0.73 -15.12 9.05
CA GLN A 208 0.54 -15.01 8.33
C GLN A 208 1.76 -14.79 9.24
N GLN A 209 1.58 -14.25 10.45
CA GLN A 209 2.67 -14.08 11.42
C GLN A 209 3.38 -15.42 11.71
N PHE A 210 2.66 -16.53 11.79
CA PHE A 210 3.24 -17.85 12.04
C PHE A 210 4.10 -18.34 10.87
N THR A 211 3.64 -18.15 9.64
CA THR A 211 4.43 -18.51 8.45
C THR A 211 5.68 -17.65 8.32
N LYS A 212 5.58 -16.33 8.60
CA LYS A 212 6.74 -15.43 8.62
C LYS A 212 7.77 -15.87 9.67
N LEU A 213 7.31 -16.25 10.87
CA LEU A 213 8.17 -16.74 11.94
C LEU A 213 8.89 -18.03 11.53
N LYS A 214 8.15 -19.00 10.99
CA LYS A 214 8.69 -20.27 10.46
C LYS A 214 9.73 -20.05 9.36
N GLN A 215 9.55 -19.02 8.53
CA GLN A 215 10.48 -18.64 7.46
C GLN A 215 11.69 -17.81 7.96
N GLY A 216 11.75 -17.45 9.25
CA GLY A 216 12.79 -16.59 9.80
C GLY A 216 12.72 -15.14 9.30
N LEU A 217 11.57 -14.71 8.78
CA LEU A 217 11.36 -13.33 8.28
C LEU A 217 11.08 -12.34 9.42
N ILE A 218 10.68 -12.84 10.59
CA ILE A 218 10.44 -12.06 11.80
C ILE A 218 11.00 -12.82 13.00
N LEU A 219 11.41 -12.09 14.04
CA LEU A 219 11.93 -12.67 15.29
C LEU A 219 10.83 -13.20 16.21
N ASN A 220 9.68 -12.51 16.23
CA ASN A 220 8.52 -12.85 17.03
C ASN A 220 7.25 -12.33 16.35
N THR A 221 6.11 -12.95 16.66
CA THR A 221 4.82 -12.56 16.09
C THR A 221 4.34 -11.24 16.67
N SER A 222 3.83 -10.34 15.82
CA SER A 222 3.18 -9.12 16.28
C SER A 222 1.78 -9.40 16.84
N ALA A 223 1.43 -8.71 17.94
CA ALA A 223 0.08 -8.70 18.48
C ALA A 223 -0.89 -7.83 17.64
N PHE A 224 -0.35 -7.06 16.69
CA PHE A 224 -1.12 -6.19 15.83
C PHE A 224 -2.16 -7.00 15.04
N CYS A 225 -3.41 -6.55 15.13
CA CYS A 225 -4.51 -7.08 14.34
C CYS A 225 -5.14 -5.96 13.51
N PRO A 226 -5.12 -6.04 12.17
CA PRO A 226 -5.72 -5.03 11.30
C PRO A 226 -7.17 -4.68 11.65
N THR A 227 -7.98 -5.66 12.09
CA THR A 227 -9.40 -5.42 12.44
C THR A 227 -9.58 -4.38 13.55
N ASN A 228 -8.53 -4.08 14.33
CA ASN A 228 -8.57 -3.04 15.35
C ASN A 228 -8.45 -1.62 14.76
N LEU A 229 -7.60 -1.40 13.74
CA LEU A 229 -7.55 -0.11 13.02
C LEU A 229 -8.83 0.12 12.21
N PHE A 230 -9.39 -0.95 11.63
CA PHE A 230 -10.61 -0.92 10.82
C PHE A 230 -11.88 -1.11 11.67
N SER A 231 -11.95 -0.48 12.84
CA SER A 231 -13.09 -0.59 13.75
C SER A 231 -13.85 0.71 13.97
N SER A 232 -13.27 1.85 13.59
CA SER A 232 -13.78 3.19 13.94
C SER A 232 -13.97 3.43 15.46
N ARG A 233 -13.48 2.53 16.32
CA ARG A 233 -13.57 2.63 17.78
C ARG A 233 -12.23 3.04 18.35
N GLU A 234 -12.19 4.21 18.98
CA GLU A 234 -10.98 4.80 19.56
C GLU A 234 -10.16 3.78 20.39
N GLU A 235 -10.81 3.09 21.32
CA GLU A 235 -10.18 2.04 22.14
C GLU A 235 -9.47 0.95 21.33
N ARG A 236 -10.12 0.47 20.26
CA ARG A 236 -9.57 -0.58 19.39
C ARG A 236 -8.45 0.00 18.51
N VAL A 237 -8.65 1.18 17.93
CA VAL A 237 -7.64 1.86 17.10
C VAL A 237 -6.37 2.12 17.92
N LYS A 238 -6.49 2.69 19.13
CA LYS A 238 -5.37 2.89 20.06
C LYS A 238 -4.66 1.59 20.40
N LYS A 239 -5.38 0.51 20.70
CA LYS A 239 -4.76 -0.80 20.92
C LYS A 239 -3.94 -1.23 19.70
N GLY A 240 -4.50 -1.11 18.50
CA GLY A 240 -3.80 -1.43 17.26
C GLY A 240 -2.52 -0.59 17.06
N LEU A 241 -2.57 0.70 17.39
CA LEU A 241 -1.40 1.59 17.35
C LEU A 241 -0.33 1.19 18.38
N TYR A 242 -0.73 0.85 19.61
CA TYR A 242 0.21 0.34 20.61
C TYR A 242 0.85 -0.99 20.22
N ASP A 243 0.07 -1.92 19.65
CA ASP A 243 0.59 -3.19 19.15
C ASP A 243 1.63 -2.96 18.02
N LEU A 244 1.42 -1.96 17.16
CA LEU A 244 2.39 -1.54 16.14
C LEU A 244 3.62 -0.87 16.75
N ILE A 245 3.48 -0.09 17.81
CA ILE A 245 4.62 0.52 18.51
C ILE A 245 5.49 -0.56 19.18
N ASP A 246 4.87 -1.58 19.75
CA ASP A 246 5.59 -2.68 20.42
C ASP A 246 6.31 -3.61 19.45
N ASN A 247 5.73 -3.85 18.28
CA ASN A 247 6.32 -4.69 17.24
C ASN A 247 5.97 -4.14 15.83
N PRO A 248 6.71 -3.12 15.36
CA PRO A 248 6.39 -2.39 14.14
C PRO A 248 6.56 -3.19 12.87
N GLN A 249 7.52 -4.12 12.82
CA GLN A 249 7.89 -4.82 11.59
C GLN A 249 7.99 -3.84 10.40
N ASN A 250 7.48 -4.22 9.24
CA ASN A 250 7.30 -3.31 8.11
C ASN A 250 5.94 -2.59 8.10
N ASN A 251 5.22 -2.56 9.23
CA ASN A 251 3.88 -2.03 9.36
C ASN A 251 3.81 -0.62 9.93
N MET A 252 4.84 -0.13 10.62
CA MET A 252 4.87 1.25 11.13
C MET A 252 6.27 1.86 11.03
N ARG A 253 6.35 3.13 10.62
CA ARG A 253 7.58 3.94 10.62
C ARG A 253 7.29 5.38 11.01
N LEU A 254 8.29 6.06 11.55
CA LEU A 254 8.23 7.48 11.89
C LEU A 254 9.27 8.26 11.10
N TYR A 255 8.83 9.34 10.47
CA TYR A 255 9.67 10.38 9.90
C TYR A 255 9.50 11.67 10.69
N ILE A 256 10.58 12.43 10.87
CA ILE A 256 10.58 13.76 11.48
C ILE A 256 11.25 14.72 10.51
N ASP A 257 10.54 15.78 10.11
CA ASP A 257 10.96 16.73 9.08
C ASP A 257 11.47 16.04 7.81
N GLY A 258 10.79 14.96 7.43
CA GLY A 258 11.08 14.13 6.28
C GLY A 258 12.24 13.16 6.38
N LYS A 259 12.91 13.07 7.52
CA LYS A 259 13.97 12.08 7.81
C LYS A 259 13.40 10.88 8.54
N LEU A 260 13.78 9.67 8.12
CA LEU A 260 13.35 8.43 8.77
C LEU A 260 14.11 8.24 10.10
N GLU A 261 13.40 8.30 11.22
CA GLU A 261 14.00 8.28 12.57
C GLU A 261 13.70 6.99 13.34
N TRP A 262 12.57 6.32 13.08
CA TRP A 262 12.20 5.09 13.78
C TRP A 262 11.53 4.08 12.84
N PHE A 263 12.06 2.86 12.83
CA PHE A 263 11.60 1.74 12.02
C PHE A 263 12.20 0.41 12.50
N ASP A 264 11.58 -0.69 12.09
CA ASP A 264 12.19 -2.03 12.14
C ASP A 264 13.06 -2.23 10.89
N ASP A 265 14.36 -2.41 11.10
CA ASP A 265 15.32 -2.71 10.05
C ASP A 265 15.43 -4.21 9.76
N ASN A 266 14.59 -5.03 10.42
CA ASN A 266 14.60 -6.50 10.37
C ASN A 266 15.99 -7.10 10.63
N ARG A 267 16.88 -6.37 11.32
CA ARG A 267 18.18 -6.91 11.71
C ARG A 267 17.93 -7.92 12.84
N VAL A 268 17.88 -9.19 12.44
CA VAL A 268 17.80 -10.40 13.30
C VAL A 268 18.82 -10.37 14.47
N VAL A 269 19.85 -9.53 14.37
CA VAL A 269 21.03 -9.48 15.23
C VAL A 269 20.81 -8.76 16.58
N VAL A 270 19.68 -8.06 16.81
CA VAL A 270 19.42 -7.41 18.11
C VAL A 270 18.12 -7.92 18.76
N PRO A 271 18.15 -9.10 19.42
CA PRO A 271 17.00 -9.68 20.13
C PRO A 271 16.40 -8.83 21.26
N SER A 272 16.98 -7.67 21.56
CA SER A 272 16.69 -6.85 22.74
C SER A 272 16.25 -5.42 22.42
N ARG A 273 15.90 -5.09 21.17
CA ARG A 273 15.33 -3.76 20.85
C ARG A 273 13.97 -3.61 21.54
N ASN A 274 13.80 -2.49 22.23
CA ASN A 274 12.53 -2.09 22.80
C ASN A 274 12.01 -0.91 21.98
N PHE A 275 11.24 -1.23 20.94
CA PHE A 275 10.73 -0.24 19.99
C PHE A 275 9.92 0.87 20.65
N ARG A 276 9.12 0.53 21.67
CA ARG A 276 8.35 1.49 22.46
C ARG A 276 9.27 2.48 23.18
N GLU A 277 10.29 1.99 23.88
CA GLU A 277 11.22 2.86 24.61
C GLU A 277 12.06 3.73 23.65
N GLU A 278 12.52 3.17 22.54
CA GLU A 278 13.22 3.91 21.48
C GLU A 278 12.34 5.05 20.93
N LEU A 279 11.08 4.77 20.61
CA LEU A 279 10.13 5.78 20.15
C LEU A 279 9.91 6.85 21.22
N ASN A 280 9.71 6.46 22.48
CA ASN A 280 9.51 7.40 23.60
C ASN A 280 10.69 8.38 23.74
N GLN A 281 11.93 7.89 23.58
CA GLN A 281 13.12 8.74 23.62
C GLN A 281 13.19 9.71 22.43
N ILE A 282 12.83 9.25 21.23
CA ILE A 282 12.74 10.10 20.03
C ILE A 282 11.67 11.17 20.22
N LEU A 283 10.48 10.82 20.71
CA LEU A 283 9.39 11.75 20.98
C LEU A 283 9.82 12.84 21.98
N LYS A 284 10.43 12.47 23.10
CA LYS A 284 10.96 13.43 24.10
C LYS A 284 12.01 14.37 23.52
N LYS A 285 12.94 13.86 22.69
CA LYS A 285 13.92 14.69 21.98
C LYS A 285 13.25 15.76 21.10
N HIS A 286 12.06 15.47 20.59
CA HIS A 286 11.26 16.36 19.75
C HIS A 286 10.08 16.98 20.52
N ARG A 287 10.22 17.11 21.85
CA ARG A 287 9.31 17.85 22.75
C ARG A 287 7.91 17.25 22.93
N VAL A 288 7.75 15.96 22.63
CA VAL A 288 6.54 15.20 22.91
C VAL A 288 6.78 14.34 24.14
N GLU A 289 6.35 14.82 25.30
CA GLU A 289 6.64 14.20 26.61
C GLU A 289 5.82 12.93 26.86
N ASN A 290 4.64 12.84 26.26
CA ASN A 290 3.69 11.76 26.51
C ASN A 290 3.37 10.98 25.23
N MET A 291 3.67 9.67 25.25
CA MET A 291 3.31 8.76 24.16
C MET A 291 1.80 8.68 23.92
N GLU A 292 0.97 8.79 24.96
CA GLU A 292 -0.49 8.76 24.82
C GLU A 292 -0.99 9.94 23.99
N GLU A 293 -0.38 11.11 24.11
CA GLU A 293 -0.72 12.29 23.30
C GLU A 293 -0.42 12.05 21.81
N PHE A 294 0.76 11.46 21.53
CA PHE A 294 1.15 11.08 20.17
C PHE A 294 0.19 10.03 19.57
N VAL A 295 -0.16 9.00 20.35
CA VAL A 295 -1.10 7.94 19.93
C VAL A 295 -2.52 8.50 19.74
N GLN A 296 -2.97 9.39 20.63
CA GLN A 296 -4.25 10.10 20.50
C GLN A 296 -4.33 10.89 19.21
N CYS A 297 -3.26 11.61 18.85
CA CYS A 297 -3.18 12.38 17.61
C CYS A 297 -3.34 11.48 16.38
N ILE A 298 -2.59 10.38 16.30
CA ILE A 298 -2.69 9.42 15.19
C ILE A 298 -4.10 8.82 15.13
N CYS A 299 -4.66 8.43 16.29
CA CYS A 299 -6.00 7.88 16.40
C CYS A 299 -7.05 8.88 15.89
N TYR A 300 -6.94 10.14 16.28
CA TYR A 300 -7.80 11.22 15.80
C TYR A 300 -7.70 11.36 14.28
N CYS A 301 -6.49 11.48 13.71
CA CYS A 301 -6.31 11.60 12.27
C CYS A 301 -6.92 10.41 11.50
N LEU A 302 -6.74 9.18 11.99
CA LEU A 302 -7.27 7.96 11.35
C LEU A 302 -8.81 7.91 11.36
N ILE A 303 -9.43 8.31 12.47
CA ILE A 303 -10.89 8.32 12.61
C ILE A 303 -11.48 9.50 11.84
N HIS A 304 -10.97 10.70 12.06
CA HIS A 304 -11.49 11.94 11.47
C HIS A 304 -11.38 11.95 9.94
N SER A 305 -10.29 11.40 9.38
CA SER A 305 -10.14 11.32 7.93
C SER A 305 -11.04 10.27 7.26
N ASN A 306 -11.68 9.35 8.00
CA ASN A 306 -12.40 8.20 7.43
C ASN A 306 -11.55 7.32 6.47
N ILE A 307 -10.22 7.44 6.49
CA ILE A 307 -9.34 6.74 5.54
C ILE A 307 -9.44 5.21 5.67
N MET A 308 -9.62 4.70 6.89
CA MET A 308 -9.77 3.27 7.14
C MET A 308 -11.08 2.75 6.55
N GLU A 309 -12.17 3.53 6.63
CA GLU A 309 -13.45 3.17 6.00
C GLU A 309 -13.31 3.15 4.48
N THR A 310 -12.71 4.20 3.90
CA THR A 310 -12.42 4.28 2.46
C THR A 310 -11.64 3.06 1.97
N LEU A 311 -10.55 2.69 2.67
CA LEU A 311 -9.78 1.49 2.34
C LEU A 311 -10.60 0.21 2.51
N GLN A 312 -11.43 0.11 3.56
CA GLN A 312 -12.26 -1.08 3.80
C GLN A 312 -13.27 -1.32 2.67
N ARG A 313 -13.91 -0.25 2.17
CA ARG A 313 -14.83 -0.32 1.03
C ARG A 313 -14.13 -0.84 -0.23
N LEU A 314 -12.91 -0.39 -0.49
CA LEU A 314 -12.13 -0.87 -1.62
C LEU A 314 -11.58 -2.29 -1.42
N HIS A 315 -11.23 -2.68 -0.19
CA HIS A 315 -10.80 -4.04 0.14
C HIS A 315 -11.90 -5.07 -0.13
N ARG A 316 -13.18 -4.69 -0.04
CA ARG A 316 -14.34 -5.54 -0.37
C ARG A 316 -14.52 -5.87 -1.84
N LEU A 317 -13.75 -5.24 -2.73
CA LEU A 317 -13.68 -5.71 -4.12
C LEU A 317 -13.09 -7.13 -4.15
N ASP A 318 -12.22 -7.50 -3.20
CA ASP A 318 -11.85 -8.90 -2.97
C ASP A 318 -12.87 -9.60 -2.06
N ARG A 319 -14.04 -9.87 -2.63
CA ARG A 319 -15.14 -10.61 -2.00
C ARG A 319 -15.19 -12.09 -2.40
N PHE A 320 -14.51 -12.45 -3.50
CA PHE A 320 -14.47 -13.82 -3.99
C PHE A 320 -13.39 -14.67 -3.33
N ASP A 321 -12.36 -14.03 -2.78
CA ASP A 321 -11.18 -14.69 -2.22
C ASP A 321 -10.34 -15.45 -3.27
N ILE A 322 -9.05 -15.57 -3.02
CA ILE A 322 -8.11 -16.24 -3.92
C ILE A 322 -8.48 -17.70 -4.22
N GLU A 323 -9.21 -18.38 -3.31
CA GLU A 323 -9.74 -19.73 -3.52
C GLU A 323 -10.73 -19.81 -4.69
N PHE A 324 -11.43 -18.73 -5.03
CA PHE A 324 -12.25 -18.65 -6.24
C PHE A 324 -11.46 -18.08 -7.43
N ILE A 325 -10.72 -16.99 -7.19
CA ILE A 325 -10.05 -16.23 -8.24
C ILE A 325 -9.09 -17.09 -9.05
N TYR A 326 -8.27 -17.90 -8.38
CA TYR A 326 -7.26 -18.70 -9.06
C TYR A 326 -7.87 -19.77 -9.99
N PRO A 327 -8.70 -20.72 -9.51
CA PRO A 327 -9.21 -21.81 -10.34
C PRO A 327 -10.32 -21.39 -11.31
N HIS A 328 -11.14 -20.38 -10.98
CA HIS A 328 -12.36 -20.09 -11.74
C HIS A 328 -12.32 -18.81 -12.56
N VAL A 329 -11.37 -17.91 -12.30
CA VAL A 329 -11.26 -16.64 -13.06
C VAL A 329 -9.94 -16.59 -13.82
N TYR A 330 -8.82 -16.60 -13.10
CA TYR A 330 -7.50 -16.50 -13.71
C TYR A 330 -7.18 -17.70 -14.59
N SER A 331 -7.49 -18.93 -14.15
CA SER A 331 -7.24 -20.14 -14.96
C SER A 331 -8.06 -20.15 -16.25
N VAL A 332 -9.28 -19.61 -16.27
CA VAL A 332 -10.10 -19.49 -17.49
C VAL A 332 -9.44 -18.55 -18.49
N LEU A 333 -9.01 -17.37 -18.04
CA LEU A 333 -8.28 -16.41 -18.88
C LEU A 333 -6.94 -16.98 -19.34
N LYS A 334 -6.19 -17.67 -18.46
CA LYS A 334 -4.92 -18.32 -18.79
C LYS A 334 -5.07 -19.39 -19.86
N ASN A 335 -6.11 -20.23 -19.76
CA ASN A 335 -6.39 -21.24 -20.77
C ASN A 335 -6.77 -20.63 -22.12
N LYS A 336 -7.47 -19.49 -22.11
CA LYS A 336 -7.89 -18.79 -23.34
C LYS A 336 -6.72 -18.09 -24.05
N TYR A 337 -5.87 -17.37 -23.32
CA TYR A 337 -4.82 -16.53 -23.90
C TYR A 337 -3.43 -17.19 -23.95
N GLY A 338 -3.17 -18.21 -23.13
CA GLY A 338 -1.89 -18.94 -23.10
C GLY A 338 -0.68 -18.17 -22.57
N SER A 339 -0.80 -16.87 -22.25
CA SER A 339 0.31 -15.99 -21.84
C SER A 339 -0.11 -15.06 -20.70
N ASP A 340 0.77 -14.91 -19.70
CA ASP A 340 0.53 -13.98 -18.58
C ASP A 340 0.73 -12.54 -18.98
N GLU A 341 1.68 -12.30 -19.88
CA GLU A 341 1.98 -11.01 -20.48
C GLU A 341 0.75 -10.50 -21.22
N LYS A 342 0.08 -11.38 -21.99
CA LYS A 342 -1.16 -11.00 -22.68
C LYS A 342 -2.31 -10.71 -21.72
N ILE A 343 -2.40 -11.44 -20.61
CA ILE A 343 -3.40 -11.15 -19.58
C ILE A 343 -3.14 -9.81 -18.93
N GLN A 344 -1.89 -9.53 -18.56
CA GLN A 344 -1.48 -8.28 -17.93
C GLN A 344 -1.74 -7.08 -18.86
N GLU A 345 -1.43 -7.22 -20.15
CA GLU A 345 -1.70 -6.22 -21.19
C GLU A 345 -3.19 -5.85 -21.27
N LEU A 346 -4.07 -6.86 -21.29
CA LEU A 346 -5.52 -6.67 -21.44
C LEU A 346 -6.21 -6.24 -20.15
N LEU A 347 -5.60 -6.50 -18.98
CA LEU A 347 -6.22 -6.30 -17.68
C LEU A 347 -6.71 -4.87 -17.47
N PHE A 348 -5.91 -3.85 -17.79
CA PHE A 348 -6.27 -2.45 -17.55
C PHE A 348 -6.41 -1.61 -18.81
N ASN A 349 -6.60 -2.24 -19.98
CA ASN A 349 -6.68 -1.60 -21.30
C ASN A 349 -7.26 -0.16 -21.24
N PHE A 350 -6.38 0.84 -21.26
CA PHE A 350 -6.70 2.26 -21.03
C PHE A 350 -7.27 2.96 -22.28
N ASN A 351 -7.82 2.19 -23.21
CA ASN A 351 -8.47 2.71 -24.42
C ASN A 351 -9.90 3.19 -24.12
N ASN A 352 -10.71 3.39 -25.17
CA ASN A 352 -12.11 3.84 -25.07
C ASN A 352 -13.01 2.92 -24.21
N GLU A 353 -12.63 1.66 -24.00
CA GLU A 353 -13.36 0.71 -23.15
C GLU A 353 -13.11 0.96 -21.65
N MET A 354 -12.13 1.78 -21.28
CA MET A 354 -11.80 2.09 -19.88
C MET A 354 -13.01 2.59 -19.10
N ASN A 355 -13.80 3.48 -19.70
CA ASN A 355 -14.97 4.05 -19.05
C ASN A 355 -16.02 2.97 -18.74
N GLU A 356 -16.24 2.00 -19.64
CA GLU A 356 -17.23 0.93 -19.46
C GLU A 356 -16.89 0.06 -18.24
N TRP A 357 -15.67 -0.46 -18.15
CA TRP A 357 -15.31 -1.33 -17.03
C TRP A 357 -15.06 -0.55 -15.73
N MET A 358 -14.62 0.71 -15.80
CA MET A 358 -14.51 1.57 -14.61
C MET A 358 -15.89 1.86 -14.01
N ASP A 359 -16.90 2.15 -14.84
CA ASP A 359 -18.25 2.44 -14.35
C ASP A 359 -18.85 1.24 -13.60
N LEU A 360 -18.57 0.01 -14.04
CA LEU A 360 -18.95 -1.20 -13.30
C LEU A 360 -18.29 -1.26 -11.92
N LEU A 361 -16.98 -0.99 -11.82
CA LEU A 361 -16.28 -0.97 -10.52
C LEU A 361 -16.83 0.12 -9.59
N LYS A 362 -17.17 1.30 -10.13
CA LYS A 362 -17.79 2.37 -9.35
C LYS A 362 -19.18 1.99 -8.84
N GLN A 363 -19.96 1.26 -9.63
CA GLN A 363 -21.25 0.73 -9.19
C GLN A 363 -21.10 -0.26 -8.03
N GLU A 364 -20.09 -1.13 -8.06
CA GLU A 364 -19.79 -2.05 -6.94
C GLU A 364 -19.57 -1.31 -5.61
N LEU A 365 -18.98 -0.10 -5.66
CA LEU A 365 -18.67 0.72 -4.48
C LEU A 365 -19.84 1.58 -3.99
N LYS A 366 -20.84 1.85 -4.85
CA LYS A 366 -22.05 2.62 -4.52
C LYS A 366 -23.14 1.74 -3.86
N ASN A 367 -23.13 0.45 -4.14
CA ASN A 367 -24.11 -0.49 -3.62
C ASN A 367 -23.87 -0.91 -2.15
N GLU A 368 -22.83 -0.38 -1.49
CA GLU A 368 -22.54 -0.65 -0.08
C GLU A 368 -23.15 0.42 0.83
N SER A 369 -23.91 -0.01 1.85
CA SER A 369 -24.65 0.87 2.76
C SER A 369 -23.75 1.90 3.47
N THR A 370 -24.19 3.14 3.47
CA THR A 370 -23.50 4.34 3.99
C THR A 370 -23.65 4.52 5.50
N ASN A 371 -23.54 3.47 6.30
CA ASN A 371 -23.40 3.69 7.74
C ASN A 371 -22.00 4.29 7.95
N ASN A 372 -21.93 5.55 8.38
CA ASN A 372 -20.68 6.25 8.67
C ASN A 372 -19.80 5.38 9.58
N GLY A 373 -18.61 4.99 9.12
CA GLY A 373 -17.64 4.17 9.84
C GLY A 373 -17.36 2.79 9.20
N CYS A 374 -16.31 2.15 9.72
CA CYS A 374 -15.93 0.80 9.31
C CYS A 374 -16.97 -0.24 9.77
N ILE A 375 -17.20 -1.28 8.95
CA ILE A 375 -17.87 -2.49 9.45
C ILE A 375 -16.90 -3.21 10.38
N GLU A 376 -17.34 -3.46 11.60
CA GLU A 376 -16.54 -4.16 12.59
C GLU A 376 -16.38 -5.65 12.26
N PHE A 377 -15.15 -6.12 12.38
CA PHE A 377 -14.81 -7.53 12.34
C PHE A 377 -14.17 -7.96 13.65
N GLU A 378 -14.50 -9.17 14.07
CA GLU A 378 -13.95 -9.80 15.26
C GLU A 378 -12.98 -10.89 14.84
N CYS A 379 -11.69 -10.58 14.91
CA CYS A 379 -10.64 -11.57 14.76
C CYS A 379 -10.42 -12.25 16.13
N SER A 380 -10.30 -13.58 16.12
CA SER A 380 -9.91 -14.39 17.28
C SER A 380 -8.62 -13.94 17.97
N CYS A 381 -7.75 -13.22 17.24
CA CYS A 381 -6.48 -12.68 17.72
C CYS A 381 -6.51 -11.18 18.03
N SER A 382 -7.66 -10.51 17.95
CA SER A 382 -7.75 -9.04 18.10
C SER A 382 -7.59 -8.54 19.54
N GLY A 383 -7.77 -9.42 20.53
CA GLY A 383 -7.82 -9.05 21.95
C GLY A 383 -9.15 -8.40 22.37
N PHE A 384 -10.14 -8.35 21.46
CA PHE A 384 -11.51 -7.94 21.74
C PHE A 384 -12.46 -9.09 21.45
N SER A 385 -13.47 -9.26 22.29
CA SER A 385 -14.61 -10.14 22.05
C SER A 385 -15.86 -9.35 22.42
N SER A 386 -16.86 -9.31 21.54
CA SER A 386 -18.12 -8.70 21.95
C SER A 386 -18.90 -9.65 22.87
N ASN A 387 -19.63 -9.08 23.83
CA ASN A 387 -20.68 -9.80 24.57
C ASN A 387 -21.92 -10.06 23.71
N ASN A 388 -21.91 -9.64 22.44
CA ASN A 388 -23.03 -9.77 21.51
C ASN A 388 -22.74 -10.94 20.57
N GLY A 389 -23.31 -12.10 20.90
CA GLY A 389 -23.14 -13.31 20.12
C GLY A 389 -23.44 -13.11 18.63
N LYS A 390 -22.62 -13.77 17.81
CA LYS A 390 -22.82 -14.11 16.38
C LYS A 390 -23.27 -12.95 15.48
N HIS A 391 -22.38 -12.60 14.55
CA HIS A 391 -22.64 -11.79 13.36
C HIS A 391 -24.11 -11.75 12.93
N SER A 392 -24.68 -10.55 12.99
CA SER A 392 -25.94 -10.17 12.38
C SER A 392 -25.91 -10.48 10.88
N GLU A 393 -26.84 -11.35 10.46
CA GLU A 393 -27.23 -11.79 9.11
C GLU A 393 -26.12 -12.05 8.06
N PRO A 394 -26.16 -13.19 7.35
CA PRO A 394 -25.32 -13.36 6.18
C PRO A 394 -25.65 -12.22 5.20
N PRO A 395 -24.65 -11.53 4.64
CA PRO A 395 -24.92 -10.52 3.64
C PRO A 395 -25.69 -11.21 2.51
N ILE A 396 -26.70 -10.51 1.97
CA ILE A 396 -27.25 -10.74 0.63
C ILE A 396 -26.23 -11.48 -0.21
N SER A 397 -26.55 -12.71 -0.61
CA SER A 397 -25.57 -13.65 -1.17
C SER A 397 -24.74 -12.97 -2.25
N ILE A 398 -23.43 -13.21 -2.23
CA ILE A 398 -22.46 -12.56 -3.11
C ILE A 398 -22.88 -12.60 -4.59
N TYR A 399 -23.57 -13.67 -5.00
CA TYR A 399 -24.12 -13.83 -6.35
C TYR A 399 -25.04 -12.67 -6.73
N SER A 400 -25.96 -12.32 -5.83
CA SER A 400 -27.01 -11.36 -6.11
C SER A 400 -26.51 -9.91 -6.24
N ARG A 401 -25.34 -9.60 -5.68
CA ARG A 401 -24.69 -8.29 -5.84
C ARG A 401 -24.04 -8.13 -7.20
N VAL A 402 -23.44 -9.20 -7.71
CA VAL A 402 -22.64 -9.18 -8.93
C VAL A 402 -23.52 -9.45 -10.17
N ARG A 403 -24.42 -10.42 -10.07
CA ARG A 403 -25.43 -10.75 -11.07
C ARG A 403 -26.67 -11.30 -10.37
N PRO A 404 -27.72 -10.49 -10.13
CA PRO A 404 -28.95 -10.90 -9.43
C PRO A 404 -29.59 -12.20 -9.94
N GLN A 405 -29.35 -12.55 -11.20
CA GLN A 405 -29.82 -13.76 -11.85
C GLN A 405 -29.05 -15.03 -11.48
N LEU A 406 -27.80 -14.93 -11.01
CA LEU A 406 -27.01 -16.08 -10.56
C LEU A 406 -27.40 -16.43 -9.12
N ARG A 407 -27.67 -17.71 -8.84
CA ARG A 407 -28.21 -18.15 -7.55
C ARG A 407 -27.33 -19.17 -6.84
N THR A 408 -26.42 -19.82 -7.57
CA THR A 408 -25.56 -20.87 -7.05
C THR A 408 -24.09 -20.65 -7.41
N LEU A 409 -23.20 -21.35 -6.70
CA LEU A 409 -21.78 -21.44 -7.05
C LEU A 409 -21.59 -21.94 -8.49
N ASP A 410 -22.34 -22.95 -8.90
CA ASP A 410 -22.23 -23.53 -10.24
C ASP A 410 -22.64 -22.52 -11.32
N ASP A 411 -23.68 -21.72 -11.08
CA ASP A 411 -24.08 -20.64 -12.00
C ASP A 411 -22.94 -19.63 -12.19
N LEU A 412 -22.22 -19.31 -11.11
CA LEU A 412 -21.11 -18.36 -11.14
C LEU A 412 -19.89 -18.93 -11.87
N ILE A 413 -19.54 -20.20 -11.60
CA ILE A 413 -18.46 -20.89 -12.30
C ILE A 413 -18.77 -20.97 -13.79
N GLU A 414 -20.02 -21.29 -14.16
CA GLU A 414 -20.45 -21.35 -15.55
C GLU A 414 -20.46 -19.97 -16.22
N ALA A 415 -20.86 -18.93 -15.50
CA ALA A 415 -20.75 -17.55 -15.97
C ALA A 415 -19.28 -17.17 -16.25
N CYS A 416 -18.32 -17.56 -15.40
CA CYS A 416 -16.90 -17.33 -15.68
C CYS A 416 -16.43 -18.08 -16.93
N ARG A 417 -16.91 -19.31 -17.18
CA ARG A 417 -16.54 -20.09 -18.38
C ARG A 417 -17.12 -19.53 -19.68
N THR A 418 -18.31 -18.93 -19.61
CA THR A 418 -19.08 -18.50 -20.80
C THR A 418 -18.98 -17.00 -21.08
N ASP A 419 -18.67 -16.19 -20.07
CA ASP A 419 -18.60 -14.73 -20.17
C ASP A 419 -17.21 -14.21 -19.77
N GLU A 420 -16.44 -13.84 -20.78
CA GLU A 420 -15.10 -13.32 -20.58
C GLU A 420 -15.09 -11.93 -19.90
N LYS A 421 -16.04 -11.05 -20.25
CA LYS A 421 -16.15 -9.71 -19.63
C LYS A 421 -16.35 -9.85 -18.12
N PHE A 422 -17.09 -10.88 -17.72
CA PHE A 422 -17.29 -11.22 -16.32
C PHE A 422 -16.00 -11.60 -15.60
N CYS A 423 -15.16 -12.46 -16.21
CA CYS A 423 -13.85 -12.81 -15.67
C CYS A 423 -12.96 -11.57 -15.51
N TRP A 424 -12.92 -10.68 -16.50
CA TRP A 424 -12.12 -9.46 -16.42
C TRP A 424 -12.58 -8.53 -15.30
N HIS A 425 -13.89 -8.38 -15.09
CA HIS A 425 -14.44 -7.58 -14.00
C HIS A 425 -13.98 -8.12 -12.63
N ILE A 426 -14.16 -9.42 -12.39
CA ILE A 426 -13.75 -10.05 -11.12
C ILE A 426 -12.23 -9.97 -10.92
N LEU A 427 -11.44 -10.19 -11.98
CA LEU A 427 -9.98 -10.12 -11.89
C LEU A 427 -9.49 -8.70 -11.55
N ARG A 428 -10.09 -7.66 -12.14
CA ARG A 428 -9.80 -6.26 -11.81
C ARG A 428 -10.13 -5.94 -10.36
N MET A 429 -11.33 -6.34 -9.90
CA MET A 429 -11.75 -6.19 -8.50
C MET A 429 -10.71 -6.77 -7.54
N TYR A 430 -10.30 -8.02 -7.78
CA TYR A 430 -9.31 -8.71 -6.95
C TYR A 430 -7.95 -8.01 -6.93
N LEU A 431 -7.38 -7.68 -8.10
CA LEU A 431 -6.04 -7.12 -8.18
C LEU A 431 -5.97 -5.67 -7.67
N ILE A 432 -7.04 -4.88 -7.83
CA ILE A 432 -7.17 -3.53 -7.23
C ILE A 432 -7.25 -3.64 -5.71
N ALA A 433 -8.11 -4.51 -5.16
CA ALA A 433 -8.16 -4.74 -3.72
C ALA A 433 -6.80 -5.22 -3.19
N HIS A 434 -6.15 -6.15 -3.89
CA HIS A 434 -4.84 -6.66 -3.50
C HIS A 434 -3.74 -5.59 -3.54
N CYS A 435 -3.83 -4.60 -4.43
CA CYS A 435 -3.00 -3.39 -4.40
C CYS A 435 -3.20 -2.63 -3.08
N LEU A 436 -4.44 -2.29 -2.76
CA LEU A 436 -4.80 -1.49 -1.59
C LEU A 436 -4.65 -2.22 -0.25
N LYS A 437 -4.61 -3.56 -0.23
CA LYS A 437 -4.27 -4.35 0.96
C LYS A 437 -2.78 -4.25 1.33
N ASP A 438 -1.94 -3.78 0.41
CA ASP A 438 -0.50 -3.66 0.59
C ASP A 438 0.03 -2.21 0.60
N CYS A 439 -0.84 -1.21 0.39
CA CYS A 439 -0.46 0.21 0.42
C CYS A 439 -0.05 0.67 1.82
N SER A 440 0.63 1.82 1.90
CA SER A 440 0.86 2.53 3.16
C SER A 440 -0.02 3.77 3.25
N VAL A 441 -0.49 4.09 4.45
CA VAL A 441 -1.10 5.37 4.82
C VAL A 441 -0.01 6.24 5.44
N MET A 442 0.19 7.43 4.89
CA MET A 442 1.09 8.47 5.40
C MET A 442 0.24 9.50 6.14
N ILE A 443 0.55 9.77 7.40
CA ILE A 443 -0.17 10.77 8.21
C ILE A 443 0.85 11.77 8.72
N SER A 444 0.77 13.01 8.23
CA SER A 444 1.68 14.09 8.60
C SER A 444 0.96 15.13 9.43
N PHE A 445 1.51 15.48 10.58
CA PHE A 445 0.93 16.45 11.51
C PHE A 445 2.02 17.18 12.29
N ASN A 446 1.67 18.34 12.83
CA ASN A 446 2.53 19.12 13.70
C ASN A 446 1.88 19.13 15.09
N LEU A 447 2.64 18.76 16.11
CA LEU A 447 2.20 18.87 17.50
C LEU A 447 2.63 20.24 18.02
N LYS A 448 1.68 21.16 18.20
CA LYS A 448 1.95 22.41 18.92
C LYS A 448 2.18 22.11 20.39
N HIS A 449 2.99 22.93 21.07
CA HIS A 449 3.07 22.89 22.53
C HIS A 449 1.66 23.08 23.13
N VAL A 450 1.14 22.03 23.78
CA VAL A 450 -0.22 21.99 24.34
C VAL A 450 -0.43 23.12 25.34
N GLY A 451 -1.18 24.13 24.91
CA GLY A 451 -1.69 25.23 25.73
C GLY A 451 -3.19 25.50 25.56
N SER A 452 -3.88 24.85 24.61
CA SER A 452 -5.31 25.07 24.36
C SER A 452 -5.95 23.80 23.81
N SER A 453 -7.00 23.35 24.49
CA SER A 453 -7.72 22.08 24.24
C SER A 453 -8.71 22.11 23.06
N ASP A 454 -8.74 23.19 22.28
CA ASP A 454 -9.82 23.47 21.32
C ASP A 454 -9.35 23.72 19.87
N GLU A 455 -8.05 23.62 19.55
CA GLU A 455 -7.58 23.74 18.16
C GLU A 455 -7.58 22.38 17.45
N GLU A 456 -8.25 22.32 16.29
CA GLU A 456 -8.24 21.15 15.40
C GLU A 456 -6.80 20.86 14.93
N ILE A 457 -6.37 19.60 15.04
CA ILE A 457 -5.02 19.20 14.64
C ILE A 457 -4.90 19.36 13.13
N ALA A 458 -4.04 20.27 12.67
CA ALA A 458 -3.71 20.38 11.25
C ALA A 458 -2.90 19.15 10.82
N TYR A 459 -3.53 18.23 10.10
CA TYR A 459 -2.88 17.06 9.53
C TYR A 459 -3.10 16.97 8.02
N ASP A 460 -2.26 16.18 7.39
CA ASP A 460 -2.32 15.81 5.99
C ASP A 460 -2.21 14.29 5.87
N ILE A 461 -2.92 13.70 4.91
CA ILE A 461 -3.01 12.25 4.77
C ILE A 461 -2.90 11.83 3.31
N GLY A 462 -2.22 10.71 3.07
CA GLY A 462 -2.07 10.17 1.74
C GLY A 462 -1.78 8.68 1.71
N LEU A 463 -1.89 8.11 0.52
CA LEU A 463 -1.63 6.71 0.23
C LEU A 463 -0.42 6.60 -0.71
N VAL A 464 0.50 5.70 -0.37
CA VAL A 464 1.66 5.35 -1.18
C VAL A 464 1.74 3.83 -1.39
N ASP A 465 2.68 3.37 -2.22
CA ASP A 465 2.83 1.96 -2.63
C ASP A 465 1.61 1.41 -3.42
N LEU A 466 1.13 2.17 -4.40
CA LEU A 466 -0.07 1.88 -5.20
C LEU A 466 0.22 1.27 -6.58
N ASP A 467 1.36 0.58 -6.74
CA ASP A 467 1.70 -0.09 -7.99
C ASP A 467 0.69 -1.23 -8.31
N PRO A 468 0.31 -1.41 -9.58
CA PRO A 468 -0.59 -2.47 -9.99
C PRO A 468 0.03 -3.84 -9.71
N LYS A 469 -0.80 -4.78 -9.23
CA LYS A 469 -0.39 -6.16 -8.99
C LYS A 469 -0.31 -6.93 -10.31
N ILE A 470 0.68 -7.81 -10.41
CA ILE A 470 0.95 -8.60 -11.62
C ILE A 470 0.08 -9.87 -11.60
N ALA A 471 -0.72 -10.09 -12.65
CA ALA A 471 -1.63 -11.24 -12.75
C ALA A 471 -0.89 -12.59 -12.66
N ALA A 472 0.33 -12.68 -13.22
CA ALA A 472 1.19 -13.86 -13.15
C ALA A 472 1.51 -14.33 -11.71
N LYS A 473 1.30 -13.48 -10.69
CA LYS A 473 1.51 -13.83 -9.28
C LYS A 473 0.33 -14.53 -8.63
N ILE A 474 -0.84 -14.58 -9.26
CA ILE A 474 -2.06 -15.20 -8.72
C ILE A 474 -1.85 -16.65 -8.27
N PRO A 475 -1.17 -17.54 -9.03
CA PRO A 475 -0.88 -18.90 -8.56
C PRO A 475 -0.08 -18.89 -7.24
N SER A 476 0.94 -18.02 -7.14
CA SER A 476 1.75 -17.89 -5.94
C SER A 476 0.97 -17.31 -4.75
N TYR A 477 0.01 -16.42 -4.99
CA TYR A 477 -0.89 -15.91 -3.95
C TYR A 477 -1.77 -17.04 -3.39
N TYR A 478 -2.30 -17.91 -4.27
CA TYR A 478 -3.09 -19.07 -3.86
C TYR A 478 -2.26 -20.04 -3.02
N GLU A 479 -1.07 -20.43 -3.49
CA GLU A 479 -0.16 -21.31 -2.74
C GLU A 479 0.21 -20.73 -1.37
N MET A 480 0.51 -19.43 -1.33
CA MET A 480 0.82 -18.72 -0.09
C MET A 480 -0.36 -18.72 0.88
N ASP A 481 -1.59 -18.53 0.39
CA ASP A 481 -2.80 -18.59 1.20
C ASP A 481 -2.97 -19.97 1.84
N GLN A 482 -2.81 -21.04 1.06
CA GLN A 482 -2.91 -22.41 1.55
C GLN A 482 -1.82 -22.76 2.57
N GLU A 483 -0.57 -22.32 2.36
CA GLU A 483 0.50 -22.55 3.35
C GLU A 483 0.26 -21.78 4.65
N ILE A 484 -0.34 -20.60 4.58
CA ILE A 484 -0.61 -19.78 5.77
C ILE A 484 -1.69 -20.41 6.64
N ILE A 485 -2.75 -20.92 6.01
CA ILE A 485 -3.81 -21.65 6.71
C ILE A 485 -3.22 -22.93 7.33
N ARG A 486 -2.49 -23.73 6.55
CA ARG A 486 -1.86 -24.97 7.03
C ARG A 486 -0.92 -24.73 8.20
N CYS A 487 -0.06 -23.71 8.10
CA CYS A 487 0.87 -23.34 9.17
C CYS A 487 0.10 -22.91 10.42
N TYR A 488 -0.93 -22.08 10.27
CA TYR A 488 -1.74 -21.61 11.39
C TYR A 488 -2.49 -22.77 12.09
N MET A 489 -3.11 -23.67 11.33
CA MET A 489 -3.76 -24.88 11.87
C MET A 489 -2.80 -25.71 12.72
N LYS A 490 -1.60 -25.95 12.19
CA LYS A 490 -0.57 -26.73 12.88
C LYS A 490 -0.15 -26.07 14.19
N GLU A 491 0.11 -24.76 14.18
CA GLU A 491 0.55 -24.02 15.36
C GLU A 491 -0.56 -23.88 16.42
N LYS A 492 -1.84 -23.88 16.00
CA LYS A 492 -3.00 -23.83 16.91
C LYS A 492 -3.53 -25.20 17.31
N GLY A 493 -2.98 -26.30 16.77
CA GLY A 493 -3.47 -27.65 17.03
C GLY A 493 -4.89 -27.92 16.52
N ILE A 494 -5.31 -27.21 15.46
CA ILE A 494 -6.62 -27.38 14.82
C ILE A 494 -6.51 -28.58 13.85
N GLN A 495 -7.38 -29.58 14.02
CA GLN A 495 -7.41 -30.79 13.19
C GLN A 495 -8.16 -30.58 11.88
#